data_AF-A0A2V5Y956-F1
#
_entry.id   AF-A0A2V5Y956-F1
#
_cell.length_a   1.000
_cell.length_b   1.000
_cell.length_c   1.000
_cell.angle_alpha   90.00
_cell.angle_beta   90.00
_cell.angle_gamma   90.00
#
_symmetry.space_group_name_H-M   'P 1'
#
loop_
_entity.id
_entity.type
_entity.pdbx_description
1 polymer ?
#
loop_
_entity_poly.entity_id
_entity_poly.type
_entity_poly.pdbx_seq_one_letter_code
_entity_poly.pdbx_strand_id
1 'polypeptide(L)' 'MESLYLVGIAVLALFAFVLAVVLFNFFGLWLRARIANAPVSLGKMVGMRLRKVPVGLIVDNRITAVKAGLDVRSDPL' A
#
# COMPACT_ATOMS: atom_id res chain seq x y z
N MET A 1 20.81 31.08 11.16
CA MET A 1 19.41 31.09 10.64
C MET A 1 19.31 30.25 9.37
N GLU A 2 20.14 30.49 8.34
CA GLU A 2 20.12 29.73 7.08
C GLU A 2 20.35 28.22 7.23
N SER A 3 21.24 27.80 8.12
CA SER A 3 21.52 26.39 8.40
C SER A 3 20.31 25.64 8.97
N LEU A 4 19.45 26.30 9.76
CA LEU A 4 18.26 25.68 10.35
C LEU A 4 17.16 25.43 9.29
N TYR A 5 17.03 26.34 8.31
CA TYR A 5 16.11 26.18 7.18
C TYR A 5 16.53 25.01 6.27
N LEU A 6 17.83 24.90 5.97
CA LEU A 6 18.36 23.78 5.18
C LEU A 6 18.14 22.43 5.87
N VAL A 7 18.34 22.36 7.18
CA VAL A 7 18.06 21.15 7.98
C VAL A 7 16.56 20.83 7.97
N GLY A 8 15.69 21.83 8.11
CA GLY A 8 14.24 21.63 8.06
C GLY A 8 13.76 21.07 6.71
N ILE A 9 14.27 21.62 5.60
CA ILE A 9 13.97 21.13 4.24
C ILE A 9 14.50 19.71 4.04
N ALA A 10 15.71 19.42 4.51
CA ALA A 10 16.30 18.08 4.40
C ALA A 10 15.48 17.01 5.13
N VAL A 11 14.97 17.31 6.34
CA VAL A 11 14.09 16.41 7.10
C VAL A 11 12.75 16.19 6.39
N LEU A 12 12.15 17.26 5.86
CA LEU A 12 10.89 17.17 5.14
C LEU A 12 11.03 16.35 3.84
N ALA A 13 12.12 16.57 3.10
CA ALA A 13 12.45 15.81 1.91
C ALA A 13 12.68 14.32 2.23
N LEU A 14 13.36 14.00 3.33
CA LEU A 14 13.54 12.62 3.78
C LEU A 14 12.20 11.97 4.12
N PHE A 15 11.32 12.66 4.85
CA PHE A 15 9.99 12.13 5.20
C PHE A 15 9.14 11.88 3.95
N ALA A 16 9.13 12.81 3.00
CA ALA A 16 8.45 12.65 1.72
C ALA A 16 9.03 11.48 0.91
N PHE A 17 10.35 11.31 0.90
CA PHE A 17 11.02 10.20 0.23
C PHE A 17 10.63 8.84 0.83
N VAL A 18 10.60 8.71 2.15
CA VAL A 18 10.17 7.48 2.83
C VAL A 18 8.71 7.16 2.49
N LEU A 19 7.82 8.15 2.53
CA LEU A 19 6.43 8.00 2.13
C LEU A 19 6.29 7.54 0.67
N ALA A 20 7.08 8.13 -0.24
CA ALA A 20 7.09 7.74 -1.64
C ALA A 20 7.53 6.28 -1.83
N VAL A 21 8.60 5.85 -1.18
CA VAL A 21 9.08 4.45 -1.23
C VAL A 21 8.02 3.48 -0.71
N VAL A 22 7.36 3.83 0.40
CA VAL A 22 6.27 3.02 0.96
C VAL A 22 5.09 2.93 -0.01
N LEU A 23 4.66 4.05 -0.61
CA LEU A 23 3.61 4.08 -1.61
C LEU A 23 3.96 3.28 -2.87
N PHE A 24 5.20 3.35 -3.34
CA PHE A 24 5.68 2.55 -4.49
C PHE A 24 5.59 1.05 -4.23
N ASN A 25 5.94 0.58 -3.02
CA ASN A 25 5.77 -0.82 -2.64
C ASN A 25 4.31 -1.27 -2.70
N PHE A 26 3.37 -0.41 -2.27
CA PHE A 26 1.95 -0.71 -2.36
C PHE A 26 1.40 -0.59 -3.79
N PHE A 27 1.97 0.28 -4.61
CA PHE A 27 1.55 0.48 -5.98
C PHE A 27 1.72 -0.79 -6.83
N GLY A 28 2.80 -1.54 -6.64
CA GLY A 28 3.00 -2.84 -7.31
C GLY A 28 1.98 -3.91 -6.93
N LEU A 29 1.51 -3.91 -5.68
CA LEU A 29 0.42 -4.79 -5.21
C LEU A 29 -0.93 -4.33 -5.75
N TRP A 30 -1.19 -3.01 -5.71
CA TRP A 30 -2.40 -2.39 -6.22
C TRP A 30 -2.60 -2.65 -7.71
N LEU A 31 -1.54 -2.52 -8.51
CA LEU A 31 -1.58 -2.75 -9.94
C LEU A 31 -1.90 -4.20 -10.26
N ARG A 32 -1.27 -5.16 -9.58
CA ARG A 32 -1.59 -6.60 -9.70
C ARG A 32 -3.06 -6.88 -9.38
N ALA A 33 -3.56 -6.31 -8.29
CA ALA A 33 -4.96 -6.44 -7.89
C ALA A 33 -5.93 -5.87 -8.94
N ARG A 34 -5.61 -4.70 -9.51
CA ARG A 34 -6.42 -4.06 -10.56
C ARG A 34 -6.45 -4.84 -11.86
N ILE A 35 -5.31 -5.33 -12.32
CA ILE A 35 -5.20 -6.12 -13.56
C ILE A 35 -5.96 -7.44 -13.43
N ALA A 36 -5.96 -8.04 -12.24
CA ALA A 36 -6.68 -9.28 -11.96
C ALA A 36 -8.20 -9.10 -11.71
N ASN A 37 -8.78 -7.94 -12.03
CA ASN A 37 -10.18 -7.59 -11.73
C ASN A 37 -10.55 -7.72 -10.24
N ALA A 38 -9.57 -7.61 -9.33
CA ALA A 38 -9.74 -7.76 -7.90
C ALA A 38 -9.28 -6.48 -7.16
N PRO A 39 -9.89 -5.31 -7.39
CA PRO A 39 -9.38 -4.03 -6.92
C PRO A 39 -9.33 -3.96 -5.39
N VAL A 40 -8.15 -3.68 -4.83
CA VAL A 40 -7.95 -3.35 -3.41
C VAL A 40 -7.46 -1.91 -3.33
N SER A 41 -8.11 -1.05 -2.53
CA SER A 41 -7.69 0.36 -2.42
C SER A 41 -6.35 0.50 -1.67
N LEU A 42 -5.52 1.45 -2.11
CA LEU A 42 -4.26 1.79 -1.43
C LEU A 42 -4.48 2.11 0.05
N GLY A 43 -5.56 2.84 0.38
CA GLY A 43 -5.94 3.13 1.77
C GLY A 43 -6.19 1.87 2.62
N LYS A 44 -6.85 0.84 2.06
CA LYS A 44 -7.01 -0.45 2.76
C LYS A 44 -5.69 -1.17 2.94
N MET A 45 -4.80 -1.14 1.95
CA MET A 45 -3.47 -1.74 2.06
C MET A 45 -2.61 -1.08 3.14
N VAL A 46 -2.66 0.25 3.24
CA VAL A 46 -2.01 1.00 4.32
C VAL A 46 -2.63 0.64 5.67
N GLY A 47 -3.96 0.59 5.78
CA GLY A 47 -4.66 0.18 7.00
C GLY A 47 -4.32 -1.25 7.45
N MET A 48 -4.18 -2.19 6.51
CA MET A 48 -3.72 -3.55 6.80
C MET A 48 -2.27 -3.57 7.30
N ARG A 49 -1.38 -2.76 6.71
CA ARG A 49 0.01 -2.63 7.14
C ARG A 49 0.12 -2.08 8.57
N LEU A 50 -0.70 -1.07 8.92
CA LEU A 50 -0.78 -0.52 10.28
C LEU A 50 -1.26 -1.56 11.30
N ARG A 51 -2.21 -2.41 10.91
CA ARG A 51 -2.68 -3.57 11.70
C ARG A 51 -1.70 -4.75 11.72
N LYS A 52 -0.48 -4.61 11.17
CA LYS A 52 0.52 -5.68 11.01
C LYS A 52 0.03 -6.89 10.20
N VAL A 53 -0.99 -6.72 9.35
CA VAL A 53 -1.50 -7.78 8.47
C VAL A 53 -0.59 -7.89 7.23
N PRO A 54 -0.24 -9.11 6.79
CA PRO A 54 0.55 -9.32 5.58
C PRO A 54 -0.25 -8.98 4.31
N VAL A 55 -0.13 -7.73 3.86
CA VAL A 55 -0.86 -7.17 2.71
C VAL A 55 -0.67 -7.98 1.42
N GLY A 56 0.55 -8.48 1.17
CA GLY A 56 0.84 -9.28 -0.02
C GLY A 56 -0.01 -10.55 -0.10
N LEU A 57 -0.06 -11.30 1.00
CA LEU A 57 -0.84 -12.54 1.10
C LEU A 57 -2.34 -12.27 0.91
N ILE A 58 -2.86 -11.18 1.47
CA ILE A 58 -4.28 -10.80 1.32
C ILE A 58 -4.62 -10.48 -0.14
N VAL A 59 -3.78 -9.71 -0.82
CA VAL A 59 -3.99 -9.33 -2.22
C VAL A 59 -3.92 -10.56 -3.12
N ASP A 60 -2.91 -11.42 -2.94
CA ASP A 60 -2.74 -12.63 -3.74
C ASP A 60 -3.90 -13.62 -3.51
N ASN A 61 -4.33 -13.82 -2.26
CA ASN A 61 -5.51 -14.64 -1.93
C ASN A 61 -6.79 -14.06 -2.55
N ARG A 62 -6.97 -12.73 -2.53
CA ARG A 62 -8.12 -12.07 -3.16
C ARG A 62 -8.11 -12.27 -4.67
N ILE A 63 -6.96 -12.16 -5.32
CA ILE A 63 -6.79 -12.43 -6.75
C ILE A 63 -7.20 -13.87 -7.07
N THR A 64 -6.73 -14.84 -6.28
CA THR A 64 -7.05 -16.26 -6.46
C THR A 64 -8.55 -16.53 -6.24
N ALA A 65 -9.16 -15.94 -5.22
CA ALA A 65 -10.59 -16.07 -4.94
C ALA A 65 -11.45 -15.52 -6.09
N VAL A 66 -11.15 -14.31 -6.58
CA VAL A 66 -11.87 -13.70 -7.72
C VAL A 66 -11.72 -14.56 -8.97
N LYS A 67 -10.53 -15.11 -9.23
CA LYS A 67 -10.31 -16.05 -10.34
C LYS A 67 -11.10 -17.36 -10.19
N ALA A 68 -11.33 -17.81 -8.96
CA ALA A 68 -12.17 -18.98 -8.66
C ALA A 68 -13.67 -18.68 -8.66
N GLY A 69 -14.08 -17.43 -8.96
CA GLY A 69 -15.48 -16.99 -8.91
C GLY A 69 -16.01 -16.77 -7.50
N LEU A 70 -15.14 -16.77 -6.49
CA LEU A 70 -15.49 -16.51 -5.09
C LEU A 70 -15.36 -15.01 -4.81
N ASP A 71 -16.47 -14.35 -4.46
CA ASP A 71 -16.42 -12.97 -3.97
C ASP A 71 -15.98 -12.92 -2.51
N VAL A 72 -14.68 -13.09 -2.29
CA VAL A 72 -14.08 -12.99 -0.96
C VAL A 72 -13.75 -11.53 -0.69
N ARG A 73 -14.26 -10.94 0.38
CA ARG A 73 -13.83 -9.61 0.80
C ARG A 73 -12.38 -9.66 1.30
N SER A 74 -11.56 -8.72 0.82
CA SER A 74 -10.13 -8.61 1.20
C SER A 74 -9.91 -8.18 2.66
N ASP A 75 -10.96 -7.73 3.36
CA ASP A 75 -10.92 -7.36 4.77
C ASP A 75 -12.35 -7.57 5.32
N PRO A 76 -12.58 -8.59 6.17
CA PRO A 76 -13.83 -8.74 6.91
C PRO A 76 -13.79 -7.79 8.12
N LEU A 77 -14.11 -6.53 7.85
CA LEU A 77 -14.65 -5.58 8.83
C LEU A 77 -15.98 -5.06 8.28
#